data_AF-A0A418NJN2-F1
#
_entry.id   AF-A0A418NJN2-F1
#
_cell.length_a   1.000
_cell.length_b   1.000
_cell.length_c   1.000
_cell.angle_alpha   90.00
_cell.angle_beta   90.00
_cell.angle_gamma   90.00
#
_symmetry.space_group_name_H-M   'P 1'
#
loop_
_entity.id
_entity.type
_entity.pdbx_description
1 polymer ?
#
loop_
_entity_poly.entity_id
_entity_poly.type
_entity_poly.pdbx_seq_one_letter_code
_entity_poly.pdbx_strand_id
1 'polypeptide(L)'
;MSHIFRSGGQWAGYINNGNLFDAKGNYRGYVDGNEVWGHDGKYLGELIDGAYVMRKTTAMPKMPRIPKIAPIPPIPPIPPMPRMPRMPKMGYEDVF
;
A
#
# COMPACT_ATOMS: atom_id res chain seq x y z
N MET A 1 -1.89 -8.03 -10.82
CA MET A 1 -0.86 -7.86 -9.79
C MET A 1 -0.20 -6.52 -10.03
N SER A 2 0.04 -5.73 -8.99
CA SER A 2 0.58 -4.36 -9.11
C SER A 2 1.71 -4.14 -8.12
N HIS A 3 2.74 -3.39 -8.50
CA HIS A 3 3.86 -3.07 -7.61
C HIS A 3 3.60 -1.76 -6.85
N ILE A 4 3.94 -1.75 -5.57
CA ILE A 4 3.90 -0.58 -4.71
C ILE A 4 5.29 0.02 -4.57
N PHE A 5 5.36 1.34 -4.69
CA PHE A 5 6.57 2.13 -4.60
C PHE A 5 6.42 3.20 -3.54
N ARG A 6 7.55 3.56 -2.94
CA ARG A 6 7.70 4.79 -2.17
C ARG A 6 7.76 5.98 -3.11
N SER A 7 7.47 7.16 -2.59
CA SER A 7 7.61 8.46 -3.26
C SER A 7 9.03 8.69 -3.75
N GLY A 8 10.05 8.16 -3.06
CA GLY A 8 11.44 8.14 -3.52
C GLY A 8 11.73 7.19 -4.70
N GLY A 9 10.74 6.47 -5.20
CA GLY A 9 10.85 5.55 -6.34
C GLY A 9 11.31 4.13 -6.00
N GLN A 10 11.62 3.86 -4.74
CA GLN A 10 12.02 2.54 -4.25
C GLN A 10 10.81 1.60 -4.22
N TRP A 11 11.02 0.35 -4.64
CA TRP A 11 9.99 -0.69 -4.53
C TRP A 11 9.78 -1.09 -3.07
N ALA A 12 8.52 -1.09 -2.61
CA ALA A 12 8.15 -1.39 -1.23
C ALA A 12 7.42 -2.74 -1.07
N GLY A 13 6.72 -3.19 -2.12
CA GLY A 13 5.89 -4.39 -2.04
C GLY A 13 4.94 -4.50 -3.22
N TYR A 14 3.87 -5.28 -3.06
CA TYR A 14 2.96 -5.55 -4.18
C TYR A 14 1.54 -5.83 -3.70
N ILE A 15 0.59 -5.61 -4.62
CA ILE A 15 -0.80 -6.01 -4.48
C ILE A 15 -1.06 -7.23 -5.36
N ASN A 16 -1.59 -8.29 -4.75
CA ASN A 16 -2.05 -9.48 -5.43
C ASN A 16 -3.44 -9.86 -4.94
N ASN A 17 -4.40 -10.01 -5.86
CA ASN A 17 -5.81 -10.32 -5.55
C ASN A 17 -6.43 -9.42 -4.46
N GLY A 18 -6.15 -8.12 -4.52
CA GLY A 18 -6.63 -7.15 -3.53
C GLY A 18 -5.88 -7.15 -2.19
N ASN A 19 -4.93 -8.05 -1.98
CA ASN A 19 -4.11 -8.12 -0.76
C ASN A 19 -2.77 -7.43 -0.98
N LEU A 20 -2.35 -6.66 0.02
CA LEU A 20 -1.09 -5.93 0.07
C LEU A 20 -0.04 -6.78 0.79
N PHE A 21 1.12 -6.91 0.17
CA PHE A 21 2.26 -7.64 0.68
C PHE A 21 3.51 -6.77 0.67
N ASP A 22 4.42 -7.02 1.61
CA ASP A 22 5.77 -6.45 1.53
C ASP A 22 6.64 -7.16 0.48
N ALA A 23 7.86 -6.66 0.27
CA ALA A 23 8.82 -7.24 -0.68
C ALA A 23 9.16 -8.73 -0.44
N LYS A 24 8.94 -9.24 0.77
CA LYS A 24 9.19 -10.64 1.15
C LYS A 24 7.94 -11.52 1.01
N GLY A 25 6.79 -10.93 0.68
CA GLY A 25 5.51 -11.62 0.58
C GLY A 25 4.75 -11.76 1.90
N ASN A 26 5.14 -11.03 2.95
CA ASN A 26 4.33 -11.02 4.17
C ASN A 26 3.08 -10.18 3.95
N TYR A 27 1.94 -10.69 4.38
CA TYR A 27 0.67 -9.96 4.34
C TYR A 27 0.74 -8.71 5.22
N ARG A 28 0.48 -7.54 4.63
CA ARG A 28 0.46 -6.25 5.32
C ARG A 28 -0.93 -5.64 5.40
N GLY A 29 -1.89 -6.13 4.62
CA GLY A 29 -3.24 -5.58 4.60
C GLY A 29 -3.93 -5.82 3.27
N TYR A 30 -4.95 -5.02 2.97
CA TYR A 30 -5.76 -5.18 1.77
C TYR A 30 -6.21 -3.84 1.19
N VAL A 31 -6.64 -3.89 -0.06
CA VAL A 31 -7.22 -2.77 -0.80
C VAL A 31 -8.72 -3.00 -0.96
N ASP A 32 -9.50 -1.95 -0.71
CA ASP A 32 -10.95 -1.93 -0.77
C ASP A 32 -11.38 -0.67 -1.54
N GLY A 33 -11.70 -0.83 -2.83
CA GLY A 33 -11.79 0.30 -3.76
C GLY A 33 -10.42 0.98 -3.91
N ASN A 34 -10.32 2.25 -3.51
CA ASN A 34 -9.05 2.98 -3.44
C ASN A 34 -8.46 3.03 -2.02
N GLU A 35 -9.14 2.50 -1.02
CA GLU A 35 -8.67 2.57 0.37
C GLU A 35 -7.73 1.39 0.66
N VAL A 36 -6.63 1.68 1.35
CA VAL A 36 -5.67 0.68 1.80
C VAL A 36 -5.77 0.55 3.31
N TRP A 37 -6.00 -0.68 3.76
CA TRP A 37 -6.21 -1.04 5.15
C TRP A 37 -5.11 -1.98 5.60
N GLY A 38 -4.56 -1.77 6.78
CA GLY A 38 -3.59 -2.64 7.40
C GLY A 38 -4.20 -3.97 7.83
N HIS A 39 -3.36 -4.98 8.01
CA HIS A 39 -3.77 -6.27 8.56
C HIS A 39 -4.34 -6.16 9.98
N ASP A 40 -4.04 -5.07 10.69
CA ASP A 40 -4.59 -4.72 12.01
C ASP A 40 -5.91 -3.95 11.94
N GLY A 41 -6.44 -3.72 10.74
CA GLY A 41 -7.69 -2.99 10.51
C GLY A 41 -7.54 -1.47 10.49
N LYS A 42 -6.33 -0.91 10.65
CA LYS A 42 -6.12 0.54 10.56
C LYS A 42 -6.11 1.03 9.12
N TYR A 43 -6.61 2.23 8.92
CA TYR A 43 -6.49 2.90 7.64
C TYR A 43 -5.05 3.35 7.39
N LEU A 44 -4.47 2.90 6.28
CA LEU A 44 -3.12 3.31 5.86
C LEU A 44 -3.19 4.54 4.96
N GLY A 45 -4.06 4.52 3.94
CA GLY A 45 -4.14 5.61 2.97
C GLY A 45 -4.98 5.24 1.76
N GLU A 46 -4.78 5.97 0.67
CA GLU A 46 -5.42 5.75 -0.63
C GLU A 46 -4.39 5.24 -1.62
N LEU A 47 -4.78 4.29 -2.47
CA LEU A 47 -3.99 3.85 -3.61
C LEU A 47 -4.09 4.90 -4.73
N ILE A 48 -2.96 5.56 -5.00
CA ILE A 48 -2.81 6.58 -6.04
C ILE A 48 -2.01 6.00 -7.20
N ASP A 49 -2.51 6.21 -8.43
CA ASP A 49 -1.94 5.73 -9.69
C ASP A 49 -1.64 4.22 -9.72
N GLY A 50 -2.36 3.45 -8.91
CA GLY A 50 -2.19 2.00 -8.80
C GLY A 50 -0.85 1.54 -8.20
N ALA A 51 -0.05 2.46 -7.66
CA ALA A 51 1.35 2.18 -7.30
C ALA A 51 1.85 2.85 -6.01
N TYR A 52 1.11 3.81 -5.45
CA TYR A 52 1.52 4.54 -4.25
C TYR A 52 0.41 4.50 -3.22
N VAL A 53 0.74 4.27 -1.95
CA VAL A 53 -0.24 4.41 -0.88
C VAL A 53 0.04 5.72 -0.16
N MET A 54 -0.87 6.66 -0.27
CA MET A 54 -0.70 8.01 0.27
C MET A 54 -1.85 8.36 1.20
N ARG A 55 -1.54 9.00 2.33
CA ARG A 55 -2.54 9.47 3.28
C ARG A 55 -2.66 10.99 3.19
N LYS A 56 -3.88 11.52 3.18
CA LYS A 56 -4.11 12.96 3.33
C LYS A 56 -3.81 13.36 4.77
N THR A 57 -2.92 14.33 4.98
CA THR A 57 -2.53 14.79 6.32
C THR A 57 -3.63 15.59 7.03
N THR A 58 -4.54 16.19 6.27
CA THR A 58 -5.65 16.99 6.78
C THR A 58 -6.96 16.22 6.92
N ALA A 59 -6.99 14.95 6.51
CA ALA A 59 -8.19 14.14 6.61
C ALA A 59 -8.42 13.67 8.05
N MET A 60 -9.68 13.63 8.48
CA MET A 60 -10.04 12.99 9.75
C MET A 60 -9.63 11.52 9.74
N PRO A 61 -9.11 10.99 10.86
CA PRO A 61 -8.82 9.57 10.98
C PRO A 61 -10.06 8.73 10.70
N LYS A 62 -9.92 7.70 9.85
CA LYS A 62 -11.00 6.74 9.62
C LYS A 62 -11.09 5.76 10.78
N MET A 63 -12.32 5.36 11.13
CA MET A 63 -12.53 4.32 12.13
C MET A 63 -11.82 3.02 11.69
N PRO A 64 -11.13 2.32 12.60
CA PRO A 64 -10.57 1.01 12.31
C PRO A 64 -11.65 0.03 11.86
N ARG A 65 -11.30 -0.86 10.94
CA ARG A 65 -12.15 -1.98 10.50
C ARG A 65 -11.76 -3.25 11.24
N ILE A 66 -12.67 -4.22 11.25
CA ILE A 66 -12.34 -5.57 11.72
C ILE A 66 -11.27 -6.15 10.77
N PRO A 67 -10.15 -6.68 11.30
CA PRO A 67 -9.13 -7.35 10.51
C PRO A 67 -9.71 -8.46 9.63
N LYS A 68 -9.31 -8.48 8.35
CA LYS A 68 -9.60 -9.62 7.46
C LYS A 68 -8.64 -10.76 7.76
N ILE A 69 -9.11 -12.00 7.60
CA ILE A 69 -8.26 -13.20 7.70
C ILE A 69 -7.12 -13.08 6.69
N ALA A 70 -5.89 -13.33 7.14
CA ALA A 70 -4.72 -13.25 6.27
C ALA A 70 -4.81 -14.31 5.16
N PRO A 71 -4.55 -13.93 3.89
CA PRO A 71 -4.52 -14.88 2.79
C PRO A 71 -3.31 -15.80 2.89
N ILE A 72 -3.36 -16.91 2.17
CA ILE A 72 -2.19 -17.75 1.94
C ILE A 72 -1.14 -16.89 1.19
N PRO A 73 0.10 -16.77 1.70
CA PRO A 73 1.13 -15.97 1.06
C PRO A 73 1.40 -16.45 -0.38
N PRO A 74 1.31 -15.57 -1.39
CA PRO A 74 1.71 -15.91 -2.75
C PRO A 74 3.23 -15.95 -2.86
N ILE A 75 3.75 -16.62 -3.90
CA ILE A 75 5.17 -16.53 -4.25
C ILE A 75 5.50 -15.06 -4.57
N PRO A 76 6.49 -14.44 -3.90
CA PRO A 76 6.87 -13.05 -4.15
C PRO A 76 7.29 -12.84 -5.62
N PRO A 77 6.90 -11.70 -6.24
CA PRO A 77 7.36 -11.38 -7.58
C PRO A 77 8.84 -11.00 -7.56
N ILE A 78 9.46 -11.04 -8.74
CA ILE A 78 10.79 -10.45 -8.94
C ILE A 78 10.68 -8.94 -8.71
N PRO A 79 11.59 -8.32 -7.93
CA PRO A 79 11.60 -6.88 -7.71
C PRO A 79 11.67 -6.11 -9.04
N PRO A 80 10.81 -5.10 -9.27
CA PRO A 80 10.92 -4.25 -10.44
C PRO A 80 12.11 -3.28 -10.31
N MET A 81 12.52 -2.70 -11.43
CA MET A 81 13.48 -1.59 -11.40
C MET A 81 12.92 -0.42 -10.57
N PRO A 82 13.78 0.28 -9.80
CA PRO A 82 13.39 1.52 -9.14
C PRO A 82 12.84 2.54 -10.13
N ARG A 83 11.89 3.35 -9.66
CA ARG A 83 11.32 4.47 -10.42
C ARG A 83 12.04 5.77 -10.09
N MET A 84 11.86 6.79 -10.93
CA MET A 84 12.24 8.14 -10.56
C MET A 84 11.42 8.61 -9.34
N PRO A 85 12.02 9.39 -8.42
CA PRO A 85 11.29 10.01 -7.33
C PRO A 85 10.12 10.83 -7.85
N ARG A 86 8.98 10.71 -7.19
CA ARG A 86 7.80 11.50 -7.47
C ARG A 86 7.90 12.82 -6.72
N MET A 87 7.44 13.91 -7.34
CA MET A 87 7.29 15.18 -6.63
C MET A 87 6.31 15.02 -5.45
N PRO A 88 6.64 15.57 -4.27
CA PRO A 88 5.71 15.56 -3.13
C PRO A 88 4.38 16.20 -3.52
N LYS A 89 3.28 15.54 -3.18
CA LYS A 89 1.94 16.09 -3.35
C LYS A 89 1.55 16.81 -2.07
N MET A 90 1.34 18.12 -2.14
CA MET A 90 0.98 18.93 -0.96
C MET A 90 -0.26 18.36 -0.25
N GLY A 91 -0.19 18.22 1.07
CA GLY A 91 -1.26 17.64 1.89
C GLY A 91 -1.35 16.11 1.87
N TYR A 92 -0.39 15.43 1.24
CA TYR A 92 -0.27 13.98 1.26
C TYR A 92 1.07 13.54 1.86
N GLU A 93 1.03 12.45 2.61
CA GLU A 93 2.21 11.75 3.12
C GLU A 93 2.29 10.33 2.54
N ASP A 94 3.51 9.87 2.31
CA ASP A 94 3.78 8.48 1.98
C ASP A 94 3.75 7.62 3.24
N VAL A 95 3.16 6.43 3.13
CA VAL A 95 2.94 5.52 4.26
C VAL A 95 4.00 4.40 4.30
N PHE A 96 4.88 4.29 3.29
CA PHE A 96 5.82 3.19 3.08
C PHE A 96 7.30 3.54 3.16
#